data_AF-A0A421CBZ1-F1
#
_entry.id   AF-A0A421CBZ1-F1
#
_cell.length_a   1.000
_cell.length_b   1.000
_cell.length_c   1.000
_cell.angle_alpha   90.00
_cell.angle_beta   90.00
_cell.angle_gamma   90.00
#
_symmetry.space_group_name_H-M   'P 1'
#
loop_
_entity.id
_entity.type
_entity.pdbx_description
1 polymer ?
#
loop_
_entity_poly.entity_id
_entity_poly.type
_entity_poly.pdbx_seq_one_letter_code
_entity_poly.pdbx_strand_id
1 'polypeptide(L)'
;MFDFYSKPRIILVGRSQKDARRLIEAFDDRFDVRYVEEVSDEFGRFSDAMIFDYVSEDIIKNLREGIIPYLCLIGTEKSIAKYSLEAGEYLLKGPGYLHYLPEIVYSMLEKHRLQKTLDFEREKYMGLVNSMGCGMLILRKRDGNVIFCNKVAQSLLGYAEEEIEKMRLQDLVYDEPFALQTILGIENFDTDREIVMLTKSGGKSYVIFNTSEMLYGAERVVQLTFMDVSKQKRDREELIFQWRFLDNAEEIAMAIDEKGRIVYLNRFAAEIHGYDLEEMIGDNLTSYIVQDQGEAKSMQFSMMKSGKWKGRQLHKRKDGSIFTVEAKRSVLRVDDNVYELVIGIDVTENIELQERYNLHSLLLNGTGDLAVATDMENRLIYMNEAAEIFFDTNLKAEQGRRTGEINSRTLRSFLEIAVSQSFDSNEKRIVLPRSDDSHLSIEFTSKIVRDSNKEVGIIFLGRRLS
;
A
#
# COMPACT_ATOMS: atom_id res chain seq x y z
N MET A 1 28.05 -10.37 50.22
CA MET A 1 29.45 -9.90 50.23
C MET A 1 29.87 -9.88 48.77
N PHE A 2 29.88 -8.71 48.14
CA PHE A 2 30.24 -8.59 46.73
C PHE A 2 31.77 -8.65 46.63
N ASP A 3 32.31 -9.79 46.21
CA ASP A 3 33.74 -9.93 45.97
C ASP A 3 34.13 -9.12 44.73
N PHE A 4 35.11 -8.24 44.88
CA PHE A 4 35.73 -7.55 43.77
C PHE A 4 36.43 -8.60 42.89
N TYR A 5 36.05 -8.73 41.62
CA TYR A 5 36.73 -9.62 40.65
C TYR A 5 38.24 -9.32 40.52
N SER A 6 38.67 -8.11 40.89
CA SER A 6 40.07 -7.68 41.02
C SER A 6 40.17 -6.57 42.07
N LYS A 7 41.29 -6.49 42.80
CA LYS A 7 41.55 -5.43 43.81
C LYS A 7 41.32 -4.04 43.19
N PRO A 8 40.44 -3.18 43.75
CA PRO A 8 40.23 -1.82 43.25
C PRO A 8 41.53 -1.02 43.25
N ARG A 9 41.81 -0.37 42.13
CA ARG A 9 43.03 0.40 41.88
C ARG A 9 42.89 1.81 42.40
N ILE A 10 43.63 2.15 43.43
CA ILE A 10 43.61 3.48 44.04
C ILE A 10 44.89 4.21 43.66
N ILE A 11 44.75 5.43 43.13
CA ILE A 11 45.88 6.30 42.87
C ILE A 11 45.92 7.39 43.94
N LEU A 12 46.95 7.34 44.78
CA LEU A 12 47.28 8.37 45.74
C LEU A 12 48.14 9.43 45.05
N VAL A 13 47.69 10.69 45.12
CA VAL A 13 48.38 11.83 44.54
C VAL A 13 48.89 12.72 45.67
N GLY A 14 50.20 12.93 45.75
CA GLY A 14 50.82 13.70 46.84
C GLY A 14 52.10 14.41 46.44
N ARG A 15 52.64 15.25 47.33
CA ARG A 15 53.91 15.99 47.10
C ARG A 15 55.08 15.52 47.96
N SER A 16 54.88 14.50 48.79
CA SER A 16 55.82 14.10 49.84
C SER A 16 55.95 12.58 49.91
N GLN A 17 57.14 12.04 49.62
CA GLN A 17 57.41 10.61 49.72
C GLN A 17 57.28 10.06 51.15
N LYS A 18 57.44 10.90 52.17
CA LYS A 18 57.25 10.49 53.58
C LYS A 18 55.78 10.27 53.91
N ASP A 19 54.90 11.09 53.35
CA ASP A 19 53.45 10.97 53.54
C ASP A 19 52.86 9.89 52.63
N ALA A 20 53.45 9.70 51.44
CA ALA A 20 53.14 8.61 50.52
C ALA A 20 53.18 7.24 51.21
N ARG A 21 54.27 6.93 51.92
CA ARG A 21 54.44 5.64 52.58
C ARG A 21 53.37 5.39 53.65
N ARG A 22 53.05 6.41 54.46
CA ARG A 22 52.02 6.31 55.50
C ARG A 22 50.62 6.10 54.94
N LEU A 23 50.33 6.74 53.81
CA LEU A 23 49.05 6.58 53.13
C LEU A 23 48.92 5.20 52.48
N ILE A 24 49.98 4.70 51.83
CA ILE A 24 49.98 3.35 51.25
C ILE A 24 49.82 2.30 52.37
N GLU A 25 50.58 2.42 53.47
CA GLU A 25 50.50 1.51 54.63
C GLU A 25 49.14 1.54 55.33
N ALA A 26 48.32 2.57 55.11
CA ALA A 26 46.97 2.65 55.67
C ALA A 26 45.98 1.72 54.95
N PHE A 27 46.20 1.41 53.67
CA PHE A 27 45.34 0.50 52.92
C PHE A 27 45.77 -0.95 53.15
N ASP A 28 44.77 -1.83 53.27
CA ASP A 28 44.99 -3.26 53.38
C ASP A 28 45.04 -3.96 52.02
N ASP A 29 45.21 -5.27 52.05
CA ASP A 29 45.30 -6.12 50.86
C ASP A 29 44.04 -6.12 49.98
N ARG A 30 42.94 -5.46 50.36
CA ARG A 30 41.76 -5.33 49.49
C ARG A 30 42.03 -4.40 48.30
N PHE A 31 43.01 -3.49 48.39
CA PHE A 31 43.25 -2.46 47.38
C PHE A 31 44.57 -2.68 46.63
N ASP A 32 44.63 -2.24 45.37
CA ASP A 32 45.88 -2.08 44.61
C ASP A 32 46.24 -0.59 44.60
N VAL A 33 47.10 -0.18 45.52
CA VAL A 33 47.39 1.25 45.76
C VAL A 33 48.70 1.65 45.11
N ARG A 34 48.66 2.71 44.30
CA ARG A 34 49.84 3.32 43.68
C ARG A 34 49.94 4.78 44.08
N TYR A 35 51.15 5.26 44.27
CA TYR A 35 51.41 6.66 44.57
C TYR A 35 52.08 7.36 43.38
N VAL A 36 51.61 8.56 43.05
CA VAL A 36 52.15 9.42 42.00
C VAL A 36 52.31 10.85 42.52
N GLU A 37 53.34 11.55 42.04
CA GLU A 37 53.63 12.93 42.45
C GLU A 37 52.92 13.97 41.56
N GLU A 38 52.61 13.60 40.31
CA GLU A 38 51.89 14.43 39.36
C GLU A 38 50.74 13.64 38.72
N VAL A 39 49.62 14.34 38.49
CA VAL A 39 48.45 13.78 37.79
C VAL A 39 48.71 13.85 36.29
N SER A 40 48.61 12.72 35.59
CA SER A 40 48.51 12.67 34.14
C SER A 40 47.14 12.12 33.74
N ASP A 41 46.67 12.49 32.55
CA ASP A 41 45.38 12.03 32.00
C ASP A 41 45.31 10.50 31.85
N GLU A 42 46.45 9.83 31.71
CA GLU A 42 46.53 8.37 31.59
C GLU A 42 46.19 7.65 32.90
N PHE A 43 46.53 8.22 34.05
CA PHE A 43 46.23 7.62 35.36
C PHE A 43 44.73 7.58 35.66
N GLY A 44 43.96 8.49 35.07
CA GLY A 44 42.51 8.48 35.16
C GLY A 44 41.89 7.21 34.57
N ARG A 45 42.40 6.75 33.42
CA ARG A 45 41.77 5.64 32.68
C ARG A 45 41.95 4.27 33.33
N PHE A 46 42.88 4.12 34.27
CA PHE A 46 43.25 2.83 34.87
C PHE A 46 43.05 2.76 36.39
N SER A 47 42.40 3.75 36.99
CA SER A 47 42.10 3.80 38.43
C SER A 47 40.60 3.69 38.69
N ASP A 48 40.26 3.03 39.79
CA ASP A 48 38.89 2.97 40.31
C ASP A 48 38.56 4.20 41.17
N ALA A 49 39.56 4.79 41.84
CA ALA A 49 39.43 6.09 42.52
C ALA A 49 40.78 6.81 42.67
N MET A 50 40.71 8.13 42.88
CA MET A 50 41.88 8.98 43.17
C MET A 50 41.79 9.64 44.54
N ILE A 51 42.89 9.66 45.28
CA ILE A 51 42.95 10.28 46.60
C ILE A 51 44.04 11.32 46.61
N PHE A 52 43.67 12.56 46.94
CA PHE A 52 44.55 13.71 46.86
C PHE A 52 45.03 14.12 48.24
N ASP A 53 46.32 14.03 48.49
CA ASP A 53 46.94 14.45 49.76
C ASP A 53 47.19 15.97 49.84
N TYR A 54 46.98 16.68 48.72
CA TYR A 54 46.97 18.13 48.62
C TYR A 54 45.89 18.60 47.64
N VAL A 55 45.43 19.84 47.80
CA VAL A 55 44.33 20.39 47.00
C VAL A 55 44.77 21.72 46.36
N SER A 56 44.47 21.91 45.07
CA SER A 56 44.59 23.19 44.35
C SER A 56 43.33 23.45 43.54
N GLU A 57 43.11 24.71 43.13
CA GLU A 57 41.93 25.08 42.33
C GLU A 57 41.89 24.34 40.99
N ASP A 58 43.04 24.22 40.32
CA ASP A 58 43.15 23.49 39.04
C ASP A 58 42.79 22.01 39.18
N ILE A 59 43.19 21.38 40.28
CA ILE A 59 42.89 19.96 40.55
C ILE A 59 41.38 19.76 40.74
N ILE A 60 40.73 20.59 41.55
CA ILE A 60 39.29 20.46 41.81
C ILE A 60 38.48 20.67 40.54
N LYS A 61 38.86 21.66 39.72
CA LYS A 61 38.20 21.92 38.45
C LYS A 61 38.27 20.69 37.54
N ASN A 62 39.46 20.11 37.38
CA ASN A 62 39.67 18.91 36.58
C ASN A 62 38.93 17.68 37.15
N LEU A 63 38.86 17.55 38.47
CA LEU A 63 38.17 16.44 39.12
C LEU A 63 36.65 16.48 38.94
N ARG A 64 36.04 17.67 38.98
CA ARG A 64 34.60 17.84 38.73
C ARG A 64 34.20 17.60 37.28
N GLU A 65 35.13 17.81 36.35
CA GLU A 65 34.95 17.46 34.93
C GLU A 65 35.21 15.95 34.68
N GLY A 66 35.81 15.24 35.64
CA GLY A 66 36.20 13.83 35.54
C GLY A 66 35.10 12.83 35.94
N ILE A 67 35.19 11.61 35.42
CA ILE A 67 34.21 10.51 35.63
C ILE A 67 34.61 9.60 36.83
N ILE A 68 35.80 9.82 37.40
CA ILE A 68 36.41 8.93 38.39
C ILE A 68 36.12 9.48 39.79
N PRO A 69 35.65 8.65 40.73
CA PRO A 69 35.40 9.12 42.08
C PRO A 69 36.71 9.51 42.77
N TYR A 70 36.67 10.62 43.53
CA TYR A 70 37.85 11.19 44.18
C TYR A 70 37.61 11.55 45.64
N LEU A 71 38.69 11.58 46.42
CA LEU A 71 38.68 11.99 47.82
C LEU A 71 39.86 12.91 48.14
N CYS A 72 39.58 14.10 48.65
CA CYS A 72 40.60 15.09 49.03
C CYS A 72 40.93 15.00 50.52
N LEU A 73 42.18 14.74 50.88
CA LEU A 73 42.66 14.73 52.28
C LEU A 73 43.06 16.15 52.70
N ILE A 74 42.34 16.71 53.65
CA ILE A 74 42.43 18.13 54.01
C ILE A 74 42.91 18.31 55.45
N GLY A 75 43.88 19.20 55.68
CA GLY A 75 44.41 19.48 57.02
C GLY A 75 43.57 20.43 57.88
N THR A 76 42.77 21.32 57.27
CA THR A 76 41.99 22.34 58.01
C THR A 76 40.63 22.60 57.39
N GLU A 77 39.63 22.91 58.22
CA GLU A 77 38.28 23.26 57.75
C GLU A 77 38.25 24.52 56.86
N LYS A 78 39.20 25.45 57.05
CA LYS A 78 39.35 26.64 56.21
C LYS A 78 39.53 26.29 54.73
N SER A 79 40.17 25.16 54.43
CA SER A 79 40.35 24.68 53.05
C SER A 79 39.04 24.19 52.43
N ILE A 80 38.10 23.65 53.20
CA ILE A 80 36.79 23.20 52.70
C ILE A 80 36.04 24.39 52.13
N ALA A 81 35.96 25.49 52.90
CA ALA A 81 35.31 26.72 52.47
C ALA A 81 36.04 27.40 51.30
N LYS A 82 37.38 27.40 51.32
CA LYS A 82 38.20 27.96 50.23
C LYS A 82 37.93 27.28 48.89
N TYR A 83 37.73 25.98 48.89
CA TYR A 83 37.60 25.16 47.70
C TYR A 83 36.17 24.74 47.37
N SER A 84 35.19 25.17 48.19
CA SER A 84 33.77 24.83 48.05
C SER A 84 33.51 23.32 47.91
N LEU A 85 34.17 22.51 48.75
CA LEU A 85 34.05 21.05 48.71
C LEU A 85 32.78 20.56 49.40
N GLU A 86 32.10 19.61 48.78
CA GLU A 86 30.85 19.02 49.28
C GLU A 86 31.10 17.81 50.20
N ALA A 87 30.07 17.43 50.96
CA ALA A 87 30.13 16.25 51.82
C ALA A 87 30.35 14.98 50.97
N GLY A 88 31.42 14.25 51.27
CA GLY A 88 31.84 13.06 50.51
C GLY A 88 32.99 13.32 49.53
N GLU A 89 33.36 14.58 49.25
CA GLU A 89 34.51 14.93 48.41
C GLU A 89 35.83 15.05 49.20
N TYR A 90 35.76 15.08 50.54
CA TYR A 90 36.93 15.30 51.39
C TYR A 90 36.94 14.46 52.67
N LEU A 91 38.15 14.29 53.22
CA LEU A 91 38.41 13.72 54.53
C LEU A 91 39.37 14.63 55.30
N LEU A 92 39.00 15.04 56.52
CA LEU A 92 39.88 15.82 57.39
C LEU A 92 40.99 14.95 57.99
N LYS A 93 42.25 15.41 57.92
CA LYS A 93 43.44 14.77 58.51
C LYS A 93 43.49 14.95 60.03
N GLY A 94 42.45 14.47 60.73
CA GLY A 94 42.39 14.45 62.20
C GLY A 94 43.11 13.24 62.81
N PRO A 95 43.19 13.14 64.16
CA PRO A 95 43.78 11.98 64.82
C PRO A 95 43.11 10.67 64.37
N GLY A 96 43.89 9.74 63.81
CA GLY A 96 43.39 8.43 63.38
C GLY A 96 42.71 8.39 62.00
N TYR A 97 42.77 9.45 61.19
CA TYR A 97 42.14 9.47 59.85
C TYR A 97 42.60 8.32 58.94
N LEU A 98 43.87 7.91 59.06
CA LEU A 98 44.44 6.77 58.31
C LEU A 98 43.74 5.45 58.63
N HIS A 99 43.18 5.28 59.83
CA HIS A 99 42.48 4.06 60.21
C HIS A 99 41.12 3.93 59.51
N TYR A 100 40.44 5.05 59.27
CA TYR A 100 39.12 5.08 58.63
C TYR A 100 39.18 5.30 57.11
N LEU A 101 40.32 5.77 56.60
CA LEU A 101 40.52 6.07 55.18
C LEU A 101 40.16 4.88 54.27
N PRO A 102 40.59 3.62 54.52
CA PRO A 102 40.24 2.49 53.65
C PRO A 102 38.74 2.20 53.63
N GLU A 103 38.07 2.29 54.78
CA GLU A 103 36.61 2.03 54.88
C GLU A 103 35.79 3.11 54.19
N ILE A 104 36.20 4.39 54.30
CA ILE A 104 35.55 5.50 53.60
C ILE A 104 35.71 5.33 52.09
N VAL A 105 36.92 4.98 51.63
CA VAL A 105 37.20 4.74 50.21
C VAL A 105 36.42 3.53 49.69
N TYR A 106 36.32 2.46 50.48
CA TYR A 106 35.50 1.30 50.17
C TYR A 106 34.03 1.68 49.97
N SER A 107 33.44 2.39 50.94
CA SER A 107 32.04 2.82 50.88
C SER A 107 31.77 3.76 49.70
N MET A 108 32.71 4.67 49.40
CA MET A 108 32.64 5.55 48.24
C MET A 108 32.61 4.76 46.93
N LEU A 109 33.52 3.79 46.77
CA LEU A 109 33.60 2.92 45.60
C LEU A 109 32.35 2.06 45.44
N GLU A 110 31.85 1.47 46.53
CA GLU A 110 30.64 0.65 46.52
C GLU A 110 29.42 1.47 46.05
N LYS A 111 29.23 2.67 46.60
CA LYS A 111 28.16 3.60 46.18
C LYS A 111 28.28 3.98 44.71
N HIS A 112 29.49 4.31 44.23
CA HIS A 112 29.71 4.70 42.84
C HIS A 112 29.44 3.54 41.87
N ARG A 113 29.83 2.31 42.24
CA ARG A 113 29.57 1.11 41.43
C ARG A 113 28.09 0.76 41.37
N LEU A 114 27.40 0.80 42.50
CA LEU A 114 25.94 0.58 42.54
C LEU A 114 25.23 1.58 41.63
N GLN A 115 25.62 2.85 41.67
CA GLN A 115 25.07 3.88 40.79
C GLN A 115 25.35 3.56 39.30
N LYS A 116 26.60 3.25 38.94
CA LYS A 116 26.95 2.89 37.55
C LYS A 116 26.23 1.63 37.06
N THR A 117 26.09 0.62 37.91
CA THR A 117 25.34 -0.60 37.58
C THR A 117 23.87 -0.28 37.34
N LEU A 118 23.26 0.56 38.19
CA LEU A 118 21.88 0.99 38.02
C LEU A 118 21.70 1.79 36.72
N ASP A 119 22.61 2.71 36.43
CA ASP A 119 22.58 3.52 35.20
C ASP A 119 22.73 2.62 33.96
N PHE A 120 23.68 1.68 33.98
CA PHE A 120 23.88 0.72 32.90
C PHE A 120 22.67 -0.19 32.69
N GLU A 121 22.08 -0.72 33.78
CA GLU A 121 20.86 -1.52 33.70
C GLU A 121 19.72 -0.69 33.12
N ARG A 122 19.53 0.55 33.58
CA ARG A 122 18.49 1.46 33.06
C ARG A 122 18.66 1.72 31.56
N GLU A 123 19.87 2.03 31.11
CA GLU A 123 20.17 2.23 29.68
C GLU A 123 19.90 0.95 28.87
N LYS A 124 20.32 -0.21 29.39
CA LYS A 124 20.05 -1.50 28.76
C LYS A 124 18.55 -1.77 28.62
N TYR A 125 17.76 -1.55 29.67
CA TYR A 125 16.31 -1.72 29.63
C TYR A 125 15.66 -0.77 28.61
N MET A 126 16.05 0.52 28.61
CA MET A 126 15.54 1.49 27.65
C MET A 126 15.94 1.14 26.21
N GLY A 127 17.14 0.62 25.99
CA GLY A 127 17.59 0.15 24.68
C GLY A 127 16.77 -1.03 24.17
N LEU A 128 16.45 -2.00 25.04
CA LEU A 128 15.62 -3.15 24.68
C LEU A 128 14.18 -2.71 24.35
N VAL A 129 13.55 -1.94 25.23
CA VAL A 129 12.16 -1.48 25.06
C VAL A 129 11.99 -0.62 23.82
N ASN A 130 12.99 0.19 23.46
CA ASN A 130 12.91 1.04 22.26
C ASN A 130 13.28 0.31 20.96
N SER A 131 14.00 -0.81 21.03
CA SER A 131 14.39 -1.58 19.83
C SER A 131 13.36 -2.63 19.41
N MET A 132 12.37 -2.95 20.25
CA MET A 132 11.30 -3.90 19.95
C MET A 132 10.34 -3.46 18.83
N GLY A 133 10.40 -2.19 18.39
CA GLY A 133 9.55 -1.68 17.30
C GLY A 133 8.06 -1.56 17.64
N CYS A 134 7.66 -1.86 18.87
CA CYS A 134 6.31 -1.66 19.39
C CYS A 134 6.24 -0.45 20.32
N GLY A 135 5.11 0.26 20.28
CA GLY A 135 4.78 1.26 21.28
C GLY A 135 4.44 0.58 22.60
N MET A 136 4.93 1.13 23.71
CA MET A 136 4.62 0.62 25.05
C MET A 136 4.15 1.77 25.94
N LEU A 137 3.04 1.54 26.64
CA LEU A 137 2.50 2.40 27.69
C LEU A 137 2.33 1.58 28.97
N ILE A 138 2.64 2.19 30.11
CA ILE A 138 2.25 1.65 31.42
C ILE A 138 1.17 2.56 31.98
N LEU A 139 0.04 1.98 32.34
CA LEU A 139 -1.16 2.68 32.76
C LEU A 139 -1.45 2.37 34.22
N ARG A 140 -1.87 3.36 35.00
CA ARG A 140 -2.35 3.10 36.36
C ARG A 140 -3.77 2.53 36.30
N LYS A 141 -3.98 1.35 36.90
CA LYS A 141 -5.26 0.63 36.79
C LYS A 141 -6.46 1.38 37.39
N ARG A 142 -6.26 2.27 38.36
CA ARG A 142 -7.37 2.97 39.03
C ARG A 142 -8.03 4.06 38.18
N ASP A 143 -7.25 4.72 37.32
CA ASP A 143 -7.66 5.97 36.64
C ASP A 143 -7.31 5.97 35.14
N GLY A 144 -6.53 5.00 34.66
CA GLY A 144 -6.13 4.88 33.25
C GLY A 144 -5.07 5.91 32.83
N ASN A 145 -4.46 6.63 33.77
CA ASN A 145 -3.40 7.60 33.47
C ASN A 145 -2.13 6.88 33.02
N VAL A 146 -1.44 7.45 32.04
CA VAL A 146 -0.14 6.94 31.60
C VAL A 146 0.94 7.31 32.61
N ILE A 147 1.69 6.31 33.07
CA ILE A 147 2.83 6.44 34.00
C ILE A 147 4.15 6.41 33.23
N PHE A 148 4.18 5.74 32.08
CA PHE A 148 5.39 5.57 31.29
C PHE A 148 5.02 5.37 29.81
N CYS A 149 5.86 5.90 28.92
CA CYS A 149 5.81 5.62 27.50
C CYS A 149 7.21 5.42 26.91
N ASN A 150 7.36 4.52 25.94
CA ASN A 150 8.63 4.38 25.21
C ASN A 150 8.72 5.36 24.01
N LYS A 151 9.91 5.48 23.40
CA LYS A 151 10.14 6.39 22.26
C LYS A 151 9.30 6.02 21.04
N VAL A 152 8.99 4.74 20.86
CA VAL A 152 8.17 4.27 19.74
C VAL A 152 6.72 4.74 19.91
N ALA A 153 6.16 4.67 21.12
CA ALA A 153 4.84 5.21 21.43
C ALA A 153 4.77 6.73 21.18
N GLN A 154 5.80 7.47 21.61
CA GLN A 154 5.91 8.92 21.33
C GLN A 154 5.90 9.21 19.83
N SER A 155 6.69 8.45 19.06
CA SER A 155 6.81 8.63 17.60
C SER A 155 5.52 8.27 16.85
N LEU A 156 4.82 7.21 17.28
CA LEU A 156 3.58 6.74 16.67
C LEU A 156 2.40 7.66 16.96
N LEU A 157 2.25 8.09 18.21
CA LEU A 157 1.14 8.95 18.63
C LEU A 157 1.41 10.44 18.33
N GLY A 158 2.67 10.83 18.17
CA GLY A 158 3.08 12.21 17.85
C GLY A 158 3.06 13.16 19.04
N TYR A 159 3.05 12.63 20.26
CA TYR A 159 3.11 13.40 21.51
C TYR A 159 4.47 13.25 22.18
N ALA A 160 4.90 14.28 22.91
CA ALA A 160 6.08 14.18 23.76
C ALA A 160 5.78 13.36 25.02
N GLU A 161 6.82 12.79 25.65
CA GLU A 161 6.70 12.01 26.90
C GLU A 161 5.90 12.75 27.98
N GLU A 162 6.25 14.01 28.25
CA GLU A 162 5.61 14.86 29.26
C GLU A 162 4.13 15.19 28.96
N GLU A 163 3.72 15.08 27.70
CA GLU A 163 2.33 15.24 27.28
C GLU A 163 1.56 13.93 27.48
N ILE A 164 2.15 12.81 27.05
CA ILE A 164 1.55 11.48 27.16
C ILE A 164 1.30 11.10 28.63
N GLU A 165 2.25 11.37 29.52
CA GLU A 165 2.12 11.08 30.97
C GLU A 165 0.98 11.84 31.66
N LYS A 166 0.45 12.91 31.02
CA LYS A 166 -0.71 13.66 31.52
C LYS A 166 -2.03 13.19 30.92
N MET A 167 -2.00 12.29 29.95
CA MET A 167 -3.17 11.78 29.25
C MET A 167 -3.67 10.48 29.87
N ARG A 168 -4.94 10.18 29.58
CA ARG A 168 -5.55 8.89 29.85
C ARG A 168 -5.55 8.04 28.59
N LEU A 169 -5.63 6.73 28.76
CA LEU A 169 -5.80 5.81 27.63
C LEU A 169 -7.00 6.21 26.74
N GLN A 170 -8.09 6.70 27.35
CA GLN A 170 -9.31 7.15 26.67
C GLN A 170 -9.06 8.30 25.68
N ASP A 171 -8.06 9.14 25.93
CA ASP A 171 -7.71 10.26 25.05
C ASP A 171 -6.91 9.80 23.82
N LEU A 172 -6.31 8.60 23.89
CA LEU A 172 -5.39 8.06 22.90
C LEU A 172 -6.03 7.00 22.00
N VAL A 173 -7.26 6.57 22.29
CA VAL A 173 -7.97 5.51 21.57
C VAL A 173 -9.34 5.98 21.12
N TYR A 174 -9.77 5.54 19.94
CA TYR A 174 -11.10 5.86 19.42
C TYR A 174 -12.21 5.01 20.05
N ASP A 175 -11.89 3.79 20.48
CA ASP A 175 -12.83 2.82 21.06
C ASP A 175 -12.88 2.97 22.59
N GLU A 176 -13.88 3.70 23.10
CA GLU A 176 -14.09 3.88 24.55
C GLU A 176 -14.32 2.56 25.31
N PRO A 177 -15.15 1.60 24.82
CA PRO A 177 -15.25 0.27 25.41
C PRO A 177 -13.90 -0.45 25.57
N PHE A 178 -13.02 -0.33 24.57
CA PHE A 178 -11.66 -0.89 24.65
C PHE A 178 -10.86 -0.30 25.81
N ALA A 179 -10.86 1.03 25.96
CA ALA A 179 -10.15 1.70 27.05
C ALA A 179 -10.64 1.20 28.41
N LEU A 180 -11.96 1.08 28.58
CA LEU A 180 -12.57 0.63 29.83
C LEU A 180 -12.25 -0.84 30.13
N GLN A 181 -12.34 -1.73 29.14
CA GLN A 181 -12.03 -3.16 29.31
C GLN A 181 -10.55 -3.40 29.65
N THR A 182 -9.65 -2.63 29.01
CA THR A 182 -8.21 -2.67 29.28
C THR A 182 -7.90 -2.25 30.71
N ILE A 183 -8.55 -1.21 31.21
CA ILE A 183 -8.38 -0.72 32.58
C ILE A 183 -9.00 -1.71 33.59
N LEU A 184 -10.16 -2.30 33.27
CA LEU A 184 -10.86 -3.23 34.17
C LEU A 184 -10.21 -4.62 34.26
N GLY A 185 -9.33 -4.97 33.32
CA GLY A 185 -8.64 -6.27 33.33
C GLY A 185 -9.53 -7.43 32.94
N ILE A 186 -10.45 -7.22 32.00
CA ILE A 186 -11.34 -8.27 31.51
C ILE A 186 -10.50 -9.18 30.58
N GLU A 187 -10.14 -10.37 31.06
CA GLU A 187 -9.14 -11.30 30.49
C GLU A 187 -9.43 -11.88 29.08
N ASN A 188 -10.48 -11.44 28.39
CA ASN A 188 -10.86 -11.99 27.08
C ASN A 188 -10.56 -11.01 25.93
N PHE A 189 -9.30 -10.60 25.80
CA PHE A 189 -8.86 -9.99 24.55
C PHE A 189 -8.36 -11.07 23.60
N ASP A 190 -9.02 -11.17 22.46
CA ASP A 190 -8.43 -11.79 21.29
C ASP A 190 -7.23 -10.93 20.89
N THR A 191 -6.01 -11.45 21.07
CA THR A 191 -4.75 -10.70 20.87
C THR A 191 -4.56 -10.21 19.42
N ASP A 192 -5.40 -10.70 18.52
CA ASP A 192 -5.42 -10.33 17.10
C ASP A 192 -6.41 -9.19 16.78
N ARG A 193 -7.08 -8.61 17.79
CA ARG A 193 -8.03 -7.52 17.57
C ARG A 193 -7.31 -6.20 17.22
N GLU A 194 -7.68 -5.64 16.08
CA GLU A 194 -7.25 -4.30 15.67
C GLU A 194 -8.02 -3.21 16.43
N ILE A 195 -7.31 -2.18 16.88
CA ILE A 195 -7.89 -0.95 17.46
C ILE A 195 -7.35 0.28 16.73
N VAL A 196 -8.07 1.39 16.88
CA VAL A 196 -7.67 2.67 16.31
C VAL A 196 -7.16 3.57 17.42
N MET A 197 -5.88 3.95 17.31
CA MET A 197 -5.26 4.97 18.14
C MET A 197 -5.33 6.34 17.46
N LEU A 198 -5.49 7.37 18.28
CA LEU A 198 -5.57 8.76 17.86
C LEU A 198 -4.20 9.42 18.00
N THR A 199 -3.75 10.07 16.94
CA THR A 199 -2.50 10.83 16.96
C THR A 199 -2.76 12.30 17.25
N LYS A 200 -1.72 13.03 17.67
CA LYS A 200 -1.78 14.48 17.93
C LYS A 200 -2.28 15.30 16.74
N SER A 201 -2.01 14.85 15.52
CA SER A 201 -2.47 15.50 14.29
C SER A 201 -3.94 15.20 13.95
N GLY A 202 -4.66 14.46 14.79
CA GLY A 202 -6.01 13.97 14.51
C GLY A 202 -6.04 12.78 13.54
N GLY A 203 -4.89 12.20 13.24
CA GLY A 203 -4.76 10.99 12.42
C GLY A 203 -5.22 9.74 13.17
N LYS A 204 -5.53 8.69 12.40
CA LYS A 204 -5.89 7.36 12.89
C LYS A 204 -4.77 6.39 12.56
N SER A 205 -4.21 5.72 13.56
CA SER A 205 -3.30 4.59 13.37
C SER A 205 -4.02 3.30 13.77
N TYR A 206 -3.97 2.30 12.90
CA TYR A 206 -4.47 0.96 13.19
C TYR A 206 -3.37 0.18 13.88
N VAL A 207 -3.65 -0.30 15.08
CA VAL A 207 -2.69 -1.06 15.87
C VAL A 207 -3.29 -2.38 16.33
N ILE A 208 -2.46 -3.42 16.33
CA ILE A 208 -2.70 -4.60 17.15
C ILE A 208 -2.09 -4.35 18.53
N PHE A 209 -2.65 -4.94 19.57
CA PHE A 209 -2.23 -4.67 20.93
C PHE A 209 -2.23 -5.92 21.80
N ASN A 210 -1.47 -5.86 22.87
CA ASN A 210 -1.47 -6.84 23.94
C ASN A 210 -1.44 -6.11 25.28
N THR A 211 -2.12 -6.67 26.27
CA THR A 211 -2.20 -6.12 27.62
C THR A 211 -1.75 -7.15 28.64
N SER A 212 -0.98 -6.70 29.63
CA SER A 212 -0.62 -7.51 30.78
C SER A 212 -0.72 -6.70 32.07
N GLU A 213 -1.12 -7.36 33.14
CA GLU A 213 -1.19 -6.73 34.46
C GLU A 213 0.07 -7.01 35.27
N MET A 214 0.57 -5.99 35.96
CA MET A 214 1.68 -6.14 36.89
C MET A 214 1.55 -5.20 38.10
N LEU A 215 2.45 -5.39 39.07
CA LEU A 215 2.59 -4.51 40.22
C LEU A 215 3.81 -3.62 40.03
N TYR A 216 3.62 -2.31 40.19
CA TYR A 216 4.69 -1.33 40.27
C TYR A 216 4.75 -0.79 41.70
N GLY A 217 5.67 -1.34 42.50
CA GLY A 217 5.67 -1.15 43.95
C GLY A 217 4.41 -1.77 44.59
N ALA A 218 3.52 -0.92 45.11
CA ALA A 218 2.23 -1.33 45.67
C ALA A 218 1.03 -1.00 44.76
N GLU A 219 1.23 -0.34 43.61
CA GLU A 219 0.15 0.02 42.69
C GLU A 219 -0.02 -1.04 41.59
N ARG A 220 -1.28 -1.37 41.27
CA ARG A 220 -1.59 -2.20 40.10
C ARG A 220 -1.52 -1.35 38.83
N VAL A 221 -0.77 -1.83 37.86
CA VAL A 221 -0.59 -1.17 36.57
C VAL A 221 -0.89 -2.14 35.44
N VAL A 222 -1.31 -1.60 34.30
CA VAL A 222 -1.55 -2.34 33.06
C VAL A 222 -0.50 -1.91 32.07
N GLN A 223 0.29 -2.86 31.56
CA GLN A 223 1.18 -2.64 30.45
C GLN A 223 0.38 -2.86 29.16
N LEU A 224 0.35 -1.86 28.29
CA LEU A 224 -0.22 -1.92 26.95
C LEU A 224 0.92 -1.83 25.94
N THR A 225 1.11 -2.88 25.16
CA THR A 225 2.02 -2.88 24.01
C THR A 225 1.22 -2.89 22.73
N PHE A 226 1.62 -2.10 21.73
CA PHE A 226 0.92 -2.01 20.46
C PHE A 226 1.87 -1.85 19.28
N MET A 227 1.46 -2.35 18.12
CA MET A 227 2.24 -2.32 16.89
C MET A 227 1.39 -1.73 15.76
N ASP A 228 1.95 -0.75 15.03
CA ASP A 228 1.29 -0.14 13.88
C ASP A 228 1.21 -1.15 12.72
N VAL A 229 -0.02 -1.49 12.33
CA VAL A 229 -0.33 -2.37 11.19
C VAL A 229 -0.96 -1.59 10.03
N SER A 230 -1.01 -0.26 10.10
CA SER A 230 -1.65 0.61 9.10
C SER A 230 -1.03 0.45 7.71
N LYS A 231 0.27 0.19 7.61
CA LYS A 231 0.93 -0.07 6.32
C LYS A 231 0.53 -1.45 5.78
N GLN A 232 0.68 -2.49 6.60
CA GLN A 232 0.33 -3.87 6.21
C GLN A 232 -1.14 -3.98 5.79
N LYS A 233 -2.03 -3.28 6.48
CA LYS A 233 -3.45 -3.20 6.15
C LYS A 233 -3.68 -2.55 4.80
N ARG A 234 -3.09 -1.38 4.54
CA ARG A 234 -3.21 -0.70 3.24
C ARG A 234 -2.68 -1.56 2.10
N ASP A 235 -1.50 -2.17 2.28
CA ASP A 235 -0.89 -3.04 1.27
C ASP A 235 -1.81 -4.26 0.99
N ARG A 236 -2.39 -4.86 2.04
CA ARG A 236 -3.35 -5.97 1.92
C ARG A 236 -4.65 -5.55 1.24
N GLU A 237 -5.23 -4.42 1.64
CA GLU A 237 -6.46 -3.88 1.07
C GLU A 237 -6.28 -3.51 -0.40
N GLU A 238 -5.14 -2.89 -0.75
CA GLU A 238 -4.78 -2.58 -2.13
C GLU A 238 -4.63 -3.86 -2.97
N LEU A 239 -3.98 -4.88 -2.44
CA LEU A 239 -3.83 -6.17 -3.11
C LEU A 239 -5.19 -6.85 -3.31
N ILE A 240 -6.06 -6.87 -2.29
CA ILE A 240 -7.43 -7.39 -2.39
C ILE A 240 -8.23 -6.60 -3.43
N PHE A 241 -8.10 -5.27 -3.45
CA PHE A 241 -8.77 -4.41 -4.41
C PHE A 241 -8.31 -4.71 -5.84
N GLN A 242 -7.00 -4.82 -6.09
CA GLN A 242 -6.44 -5.18 -7.40
C GLN A 242 -6.94 -6.55 -7.86
N TRP A 243 -6.97 -7.54 -6.97
CA TRP A 243 -7.50 -8.87 -7.26
C TRP A 243 -8.98 -8.80 -7.65
N ARG A 244 -9.82 -8.13 -6.85
CA ARG A 244 -11.26 -7.97 -7.14
C ARG A 244 -11.50 -7.17 -8.41
N PHE A 245 -10.67 -6.18 -8.70
CA PHE A 245 -10.76 -5.39 -9.92
C PHE A 245 -10.55 -6.25 -11.16
N LEU A 246 -9.50 -7.08 -11.18
CA LEU A 246 -9.23 -8.02 -12.28
C LEU A 246 -10.33 -9.09 -12.41
N ASP A 247 -10.90 -9.53 -11.29
CA ASP A 247 -11.93 -10.57 -11.27
C ASP A 247 -13.30 -10.11 -11.78
N ASN A 248 -13.61 -8.83 -11.62
CA ASN A 248 -14.85 -8.21 -12.11
C ASN A 248 -14.72 -7.57 -13.50
N ALA A 249 -13.53 -7.61 -14.12
CA ALA A 249 -13.37 -7.11 -15.48
C ALA A 249 -14.08 -8.05 -16.47
N GLU A 250 -14.90 -7.49 -17.37
CA GLU A 250 -15.53 -8.22 -18.50
C GLU A 250 -14.53 -8.49 -19.64
N GLU A 251 -13.28 -8.75 -19.28
CA GLU A 251 -12.20 -9.10 -20.19
C GLU A 251 -11.56 -10.39 -19.72
N ILE A 252 -11.19 -11.25 -20.66
CA ILE A 252 -10.38 -12.43 -20.39
C ILE A 252 -9.02 -11.94 -19.89
N ALA A 253 -8.62 -12.34 -18.69
CA ALA A 253 -7.27 -12.12 -18.18
C ALA A 253 -6.67 -13.45 -17.75
N MET A 254 -5.55 -13.85 -18.36
CA MET A 254 -4.83 -15.08 -18.05
C MET A 254 -3.32 -14.83 -18.03
N ALA A 255 -2.60 -15.60 -17.22
CA ALA A 255 -1.15 -15.71 -17.32
C ALA A 255 -0.75 -17.17 -17.52
N ILE A 256 0.20 -17.41 -18.43
CA ILE A 256 0.74 -18.74 -18.71
C ILE A 256 2.24 -18.79 -18.42
N ASP A 257 2.74 -19.96 -18.01
CA ASP A 257 4.17 -20.22 -17.84
C ASP A 257 4.89 -20.47 -19.18
N GLU A 258 6.21 -20.65 -19.14
CA GLU A 258 7.04 -20.95 -20.32
C GLU A 258 6.65 -22.25 -21.05
N LYS A 259 5.89 -23.14 -20.40
CA LYS A 259 5.36 -24.39 -20.98
C LYS A 259 3.94 -24.21 -21.53
N GLY A 260 3.40 -23.00 -21.47
CA GLY A 260 2.06 -22.66 -21.93
C GLY A 260 0.94 -23.07 -20.97
N ARG A 261 1.27 -23.42 -19.71
CA ARG A 261 0.27 -23.80 -18.70
C ARG A 261 -0.29 -22.57 -18.02
N ILE A 262 -1.61 -22.55 -17.83
CA ILE A 262 -2.31 -21.45 -17.16
C ILE A 262 -1.94 -21.45 -15.68
N VAL A 263 -1.26 -20.39 -15.23
CA VAL A 263 -0.88 -20.20 -13.81
C VAL A 263 -1.84 -19.25 -13.10
N TYR A 264 -2.57 -18.44 -13.87
CA TYR A 264 -3.59 -17.53 -13.39
C TYR A 264 -4.64 -17.33 -14.47
N LEU A 265 -5.91 -17.25 -14.08
CA LEU A 265 -6.99 -16.72 -14.88
C LEU A 265 -7.98 -15.97 -13.97
N ASN A 266 -8.61 -14.92 -14.48
CA ASN A 266 -9.72 -14.29 -13.78
C ASN A 266 -11.01 -15.12 -13.93
N ARG A 267 -12.00 -14.85 -13.07
CA ARG A 267 -13.28 -15.54 -13.08
C ARG A 267 -14.02 -15.39 -14.40
N PHE A 268 -14.03 -14.20 -15.00
CA PHE A 268 -14.66 -13.97 -16.30
C PHE A 268 -14.09 -14.88 -17.39
N ALA A 269 -12.77 -15.08 -17.42
CA ALA A 269 -12.14 -16.00 -18.36
C ALA A 269 -12.63 -17.44 -18.20
N ALA A 270 -12.81 -17.92 -16.97
CA ALA A 270 -13.35 -19.26 -16.73
C ALA A 270 -14.82 -19.37 -17.17
N GLU A 271 -15.65 -18.40 -16.77
CA GLU A 271 -17.08 -18.33 -17.09
C GLU A 271 -17.32 -18.27 -18.60
N ILE A 272 -16.59 -17.43 -19.33
CA ILE A 272 -16.74 -17.34 -20.79
C ILE A 272 -16.28 -18.61 -21.50
N HIS A 273 -15.25 -19.31 -21.02
CA HIS A 273 -14.89 -20.61 -21.59
C HIS A 273 -15.84 -21.74 -21.14
N GLY A 274 -16.69 -21.51 -20.14
CA GLY A 274 -17.64 -22.48 -19.61
C GLY A 274 -16.99 -23.58 -18.75
N TYR A 275 -15.83 -23.29 -18.16
CA TYR A 275 -15.11 -24.19 -17.26
C TYR A 275 -15.04 -23.60 -15.85
N ASP A 276 -14.81 -24.46 -14.86
CA ASP A 276 -14.44 -24.00 -13.54
C ASP A 276 -12.97 -23.55 -13.52
N LEU A 277 -12.65 -22.58 -12.66
CA LEU A 277 -11.31 -22.03 -12.49
C LEU A 277 -10.26 -23.14 -12.26
N GLU A 278 -10.61 -24.11 -11.42
CA GLU A 278 -9.78 -25.25 -11.02
C GLU A 278 -9.54 -26.25 -12.16
N GLU A 279 -10.45 -26.32 -13.15
CA GLU A 279 -10.28 -27.18 -14.32
C GLU A 279 -9.26 -26.60 -15.31
N MET A 280 -9.15 -25.26 -15.39
CA MET A 280 -8.28 -24.59 -16.33
C MET A 280 -6.88 -24.31 -15.76
N ILE A 281 -6.75 -24.06 -14.45
CA ILE A 281 -5.44 -23.84 -13.84
C ILE A 281 -4.57 -25.09 -13.99
N GLY A 282 -3.36 -24.89 -14.50
CA GLY A 282 -2.37 -25.93 -14.75
C GLY A 282 -2.51 -26.63 -16.11
N ASP A 283 -3.65 -26.49 -16.80
CA ASP A 283 -3.81 -27.01 -18.16
C ASP A 283 -3.16 -26.08 -19.19
N ASN A 284 -2.89 -26.61 -20.38
CA ASN A 284 -2.28 -25.87 -21.47
C ASN A 284 -3.31 -24.95 -22.15
N LEU A 285 -2.98 -23.66 -22.31
CA LEU A 285 -3.88 -22.70 -22.96
C LEU A 285 -4.27 -23.13 -24.39
N THR A 286 -3.42 -23.88 -25.08
CA THR A 286 -3.71 -24.37 -26.44
C THR A 286 -4.88 -25.35 -26.51
N SER A 287 -5.25 -26.01 -25.40
CA SER A 287 -6.46 -26.86 -25.30
C SER A 287 -7.75 -26.06 -25.54
N TYR A 288 -7.72 -24.76 -25.28
CA TYR A 288 -8.88 -23.85 -25.35
C TYR A 288 -8.87 -22.95 -26.58
N ILE A 289 -7.85 -23.06 -27.44
CA ILE A 289 -7.69 -22.25 -28.65
C ILE A 289 -7.81 -23.17 -29.87
N VAL A 290 -8.63 -22.77 -30.83
CA VAL A 290 -8.70 -23.41 -32.15
C VAL A 290 -7.47 -22.97 -32.94
N GLN A 291 -6.49 -23.86 -33.06
CA GLN A 291 -5.21 -23.53 -33.69
C GLN A 291 -5.32 -23.41 -35.21
N ASP A 292 -5.06 -22.21 -35.74
CA ASP A 292 -4.54 -22.03 -37.09
C ASP A 292 -3.00 -22.02 -37.04
N GLN A 293 -2.36 -22.94 -37.78
CA GLN A 293 -0.90 -23.05 -37.82
C GLN A 293 -0.22 -21.79 -38.39
N GLY A 294 -0.89 -21.03 -39.26
CA GLY A 294 -0.37 -19.77 -39.79
C GLY A 294 -0.36 -18.67 -38.74
N GLU A 295 -1.46 -18.51 -38.01
CA GLU A 295 -1.60 -17.53 -36.93
C GLU A 295 -0.68 -17.84 -35.76
N ALA A 296 -0.57 -19.11 -35.36
CA ALA A 296 0.32 -19.54 -34.28
C ALA A 296 1.79 -19.18 -34.56
N LYS A 297 2.27 -19.38 -35.80
CA LYS A 297 3.64 -19.03 -36.20
C LYS A 297 3.87 -17.52 -36.21
N SER A 298 2.91 -16.73 -36.73
CA SER A 298 3.03 -15.26 -36.75
C SER A 298 3.01 -14.65 -35.34
N MET A 299 2.22 -15.24 -34.45
CA MET A 299 2.17 -14.90 -33.03
C MET A 299 3.50 -15.21 -32.35
N GLN A 300 4.01 -16.44 -32.50
CA GLN A 300 5.28 -16.85 -31.90
C GLN A 300 6.44 -15.95 -32.37
N PHE A 301 6.49 -15.62 -33.66
CA PHE A 301 7.49 -14.70 -34.20
C PHE A 301 7.40 -13.29 -33.58
N SER A 302 6.19 -12.75 -33.42
CA SER A 302 5.96 -11.43 -32.84
C SER A 302 6.35 -11.37 -31.35
N MET A 303 6.00 -12.43 -30.60
CA MET A 303 6.36 -12.59 -29.20
C MET A 303 7.87 -12.71 -29.02
N MET A 304 8.58 -13.48 -29.85
CA MET A 304 10.04 -13.56 -29.80
C MET A 304 10.74 -12.23 -30.15
N LYS A 305 10.22 -11.50 -31.15
CA LYS A 305 10.85 -10.26 -31.63
C LYS A 305 10.62 -9.08 -30.69
N SER A 306 9.42 -8.95 -30.14
CA SER A 306 8.99 -7.72 -29.43
C SER A 306 8.44 -7.95 -28.02
N GLY A 307 8.28 -9.22 -27.61
CA GLY A 307 7.62 -9.58 -26.35
C GLY A 307 6.12 -9.22 -26.31
N LYS A 308 5.52 -8.86 -27.45
CA LYS A 308 4.12 -8.43 -27.56
C LYS A 308 3.49 -8.98 -28.83
N TRP A 309 2.19 -9.25 -28.76
CA TRP A 309 1.38 -9.61 -29.90
C TRP A 309 -0.05 -9.09 -29.71
N LYS A 310 -0.71 -8.74 -30.81
CA LYS A 310 -2.13 -8.38 -30.82
C LYS A 310 -2.76 -9.00 -32.07
N GLY A 311 -3.92 -9.64 -31.91
CA GLY A 311 -4.67 -10.21 -33.02
C GLY A 311 -5.95 -10.87 -32.56
N ARG A 312 -6.66 -11.49 -33.50
CA ARG A 312 -7.85 -12.28 -33.19
C ARG A 312 -7.44 -13.75 -33.07
N GLN A 313 -8.09 -14.47 -32.16
CA GLN A 313 -7.93 -15.91 -31.98
C GLN A 313 -9.30 -16.54 -31.81
N LEU A 314 -9.48 -17.73 -32.35
CA LEU A 314 -10.68 -18.53 -32.13
C LEU A 314 -10.49 -19.35 -30.86
N HIS A 315 -11.38 -19.19 -29.90
CA HIS A 315 -11.39 -19.93 -28.64
C HIS A 315 -12.55 -20.94 -28.65
N LYS A 316 -12.42 -22.00 -27.86
CA LYS A 316 -13.39 -23.07 -27.76
C LYS A 316 -13.92 -23.17 -26.32
N ARG A 317 -15.24 -23.17 -26.18
CA ARG A 317 -15.93 -23.38 -24.90
C ARG A 317 -16.03 -24.86 -24.55
N LYS A 318 -16.38 -25.19 -23.30
CA LYS A 318 -16.59 -26.56 -22.81
C LYS A 318 -17.67 -27.32 -23.59
N ASP A 319 -18.73 -26.62 -24.00
CA ASP A 319 -19.81 -27.18 -24.82
C ASP A 319 -19.43 -27.43 -26.30
N GLY A 320 -18.22 -27.01 -26.69
CA GLY A 320 -17.69 -27.14 -28.04
C GLY A 320 -17.97 -25.98 -28.97
N SER A 321 -18.74 -24.97 -28.56
CA SER A 321 -18.93 -23.75 -29.34
C SER A 321 -17.62 -22.96 -29.48
N ILE A 322 -17.52 -22.20 -30.57
CA ILE A 322 -16.35 -21.39 -30.92
C ILE A 322 -16.73 -19.92 -30.80
N PHE A 323 -15.84 -19.11 -30.24
CA PHE A 323 -16.00 -17.67 -30.13
C PHE A 323 -14.70 -16.96 -30.51
N THR A 324 -14.81 -15.73 -30.99
CA THR A 324 -13.66 -14.93 -31.45
C THR A 324 -13.21 -13.99 -30.36
N VAL A 325 -11.95 -14.11 -29.95
CA VAL A 325 -11.32 -13.25 -28.97
C VAL A 325 -10.34 -12.30 -29.66
N GLU A 326 -10.52 -10.99 -29.49
CA GLU A 326 -9.47 -10.03 -29.79
C GLU A 326 -8.50 -10.00 -28.61
N ALA A 327 -7.34 -10.64 -28.78
CA ALA A 327 -6.37 -10.86 -27.72
C ALA A 327 -5.12 -9.99 -27.89
N LYS A 328 -4.59 -9.55 -26.76
CA LYS A 328 -3.28 -8.92 -26.61
C LYS A 328 -2.44 -9.78 -25.68
N ARG A 329 -1.26 -10.15 -26.15
CA ARG A 329 -0.32 -11.01 -25.43
C ARG A 329 0.95 -10.23 -25.15
N SER A 330 1.52 -10.36 -23.95
CA SER A 330 2.76 -9.70 -23.58
C SER A 330 3.57 -10.47 -22.57
N VAL A 331 4.89 -10.42 -22.70
CA VAL A 331 5.82 -11.05 -21.75
C VAL A 331 5.89 -10.24 -20.46
N LEU A 332 5.70 -10.90 -19.34
CA LEU A 332 5.86 -10.40 -17.97
C LEU A 332 7.02 -11.16 -17.32
N ARG A 333 8.01 -10.44 -16.79
CA ARG A 333 9.12 -11.04 -16.03
C ARG A 333 8.93 -10.68 -14.56
N VAL A 334 8.81 -11.70 -13.71
CA VAL A 334 8.69 -11.55 -12.26
C VAL A 334 9.81 -12.39 -11.65
N ASP A 335 10.75 -11.72 -11.00
CA ASP A 335 12.00 -12.31 -10.51
C ASP A 335 12.74 -13.06 -11.64
N ASP A 336 12.97 -14.37 -11.46
CA ASP A 336 13.62 -15.25 -12.44
C ASP A 336 12.62 -15.96 -13.37
N ASN A 337 11.31 -15.76 -13.19
CA ASN A 337 10.28 -16.45 -13.97
C ASN A 337 9.74 -15.57 -15.11
N VAL A 338 9.55 -16.19 -16.27
CA VAL A 338 8.92 -15.57 -17.43
C VAL A 338 7.49 -16.09 -17.57
N TYR A 339 6.55 -15.14 -17.57
CA TYR A 339 5.15 -15.39 -17.82
C TYR A 339 4.71 -14.69 -19.10
N GLU A 340 3.67 -15.22 -19.72
CA GLU A 340 2.97 -14.55 -20.80
C GLU A 340 1.57 -14.17 -20.34
N LEU A 341 1.31 -12.87 -20.30
CA LEU A 341 0.00 -12.29 -19.99
C LEU A 341 -0.85 -12.27 -21.25
N VAL A 342 -2.08 -12.76 -21.15
CA VAL A 342 -3.09 -12.77 -22.21
C VAL A 342 -4.30 -11.98 -21.71
N ILE A 343 -4.59 -10.88 -22.40
CA ILE A 343 -5.81 -10.09 -22.19
C ILE A 343 -6.67 -10.19 -23.45
N GLY A 344 -7.96 -10.46 -23.33
CA GLY A 344 -8.84 -10.66 -24.49
C GLY A 344 -10.26 -10.19 -24.28
N ILE A 345 -10.89 -9.74 -25.37
CA ILE A 345 -12.30 -9.35 -25.40
C ILE A 345 -13.03 -10.26 -26.39
N ASP A 346 -14.20 -10.78 -26.01
CA ASP A 346 -15.07 -11.50 -26.93
C ASP A 346 -15.69 -10.50 -27.92
N VAL A 347 -15.39 -10.67 -29.20
CA VAL A 347 -15.88 -9.81 -30.28
C VAL A 347 -16.83 -10.57 -31.22
N THR A 348 -17.30 -11.76 -30.82
CA THR A 348 -18.15 -12.62 -31.65
C THR A 348 -19.45 -11.91 -32.04
N GLU A 349 -20.18 -11.36 -31.08
CA GLU A 349 -21.43 -10.64 -31.34
C GLU A 349 -21.20 -9.43 -32.27
N ASN A 350 -20.12 -8.68 -32.05
CA ASN A 350 -19.77 -7.55 -32.91
C ASN A 350 -19.50 -7.97 -34.34
N ILE A 351 -18.80 -9.09 -34.54
CA ILE A 351 -18.51 -9.63 -35.87
C ILE A 351 -19.80 -10.12 -36.54
N GLU A 352 -20.63 -10.90 -35.84
CA GLU A 352 -21.89 -11.40 -36.38
C GLU A 352 -22.86 -10.27 -36.74
N LEU A 353 -22.96 -9.23 -35.90
CA LEU A 353 -23.77 -8.05 -36.19
C LEU A 353 -23.25 -7.32 -37.44
N GLN A 354 -21.93 -7.16 -37.55
CA GLN A 354 -21.31 -6.52 -38.70
C GLN A 354 -21.52 -7.34 -39.98
N GLU A 355 -21.38 -8.66 -39.93
CA GLU A 355 -21.62 -9.55 -41.06
C GLU A 355 -23.09 -9.56 -41.48
N ARG A 356 -24.03 -9.61 -40.53
CA ARG A 356 -25.47 -9.49 -40.83
C ARG A 356 -25.79 -8.15 -41.50
N TYR A 357 -25.22 -7.05 -41.00
CA TYR A 357 -25.39 -5.73 -41.60
C TYR A 357 -24.82 -5.66 -43.01
N ASN A 358 -23.62 -6.21 -43.22
CA ASN A 358 -22.97 -6.28 -44.53
C ASN A 358 -23.78 -7.14 -45.50
N LEU A 359 -24.26 -8.31 -45.08
CA LEU A 359 -25.10 -9.19 -45.89
C LEU A 359 -26.42 -8.52 -46.27
N HIS A 360 -27.08 -7.84 -45.33
CA HIS A 360 -28.30 -7.10 -45.60
C HIS A 360 -28.05 -5.98 -46.63
N SER A 361 -26.94 -5.27 -46.50
CA SER A 361 -26.52 -4.25 -47.46
C SER A 361 -26.24 -4.83 -48.85
N LEU A 362 -25.56 -5.99 -48.93
CA LEU A 362 -25.30 -6.69 -50.18
C LEU A 362 -26.58 -7.20 -50.85
N LEU A 363 -27.52 -7.74 -50.09
CA LEU A 363 -28.82 -8.19 -50.62
C LEU A 363 -29.63 -7.03 -51.21
N LEU A 364 -29.63 -5.86 -50.53
CA LEU A 364 -30.31 -4.67 -51.01
C LEU A 364 -29.62 -4.04 -52.23
N ASN A 365 -28.30 -4.14 -52.36
CA ASN A 365 -27.56 -3.59 -53.50
C ASN A 365 -27.49 -4.56 -54.71
N GLY A 366 -27.55 -5.87 -54.48
CA GLY A 366 -27.30 -6.89 -55.50
C GLY A 366 -28.45 -7.14 -56.48
N THR A 367 -29.70 -6.76 -56.16
CA THR A 367 -30.85 -7.05 -57.03
C THR A 367 -31.06 -6.04 -58.15
N GLY A 368 -30.35 -4.90 -58.13
CA GLY A 368 -30.59 -3.79 -59.07
C GLY A 368 -31.93 -3.07 -58.87
N ASP A 369 -32.73 -3.50 -57.88
CA ASP A 369 -33.93 -2.81 -57.44
C ASP A 369 -33.55 -1.56 -56.63
N LEU A 370 -34.39 -0.54 -56.70
CA LEU A 370 -34.21 0.73 -56.02
C LEU A 370 -34.77 0.58 -54.60
N ALA A 371 -33.98 0.82 -53.57
CA ALA A 371 -34.46 0.77 -52.19
C ALA A 371 -34.24 2.12 -51.50
N VAL A 372 -35.32 2.72 -51.02
CA VAL A 372 -35.31 3.98 -50.28
C VAL A 372 -36.16 3.80 -49.02
N ALA A 373 -35.70 4.26 -47.86
CA ALA A 373 -36.51 4.24 -46.65
C ALA A 373 -36.54 5.59 -45.95
N THR A 374 -37.68 5.90 -45.33
CA THR A 374 -37.90 7.09 -44.51
C THR A 374 -38.38 6.75 -43.10
N ASP A 375 -38.15 7.62 -42.12
CA ASP A 375 -38.82 7.53 -40.82
C ASP A 375 -40.30 7.97 -40.91
N MET A 376 -41.04 7.87 -39.80
CA MET A 376 -42.46 8.28 -39.72
C MET A 376 -42.69 9.80 -39.88
N GLU A 377 -41.63 10.61 -39.82
CA GLU A 377 -41.67 12.06 -40.08
C GLU A 377 -41.18 12.41 -41.49
N ASN A 378 -41.08 11.41 -42.38
CA ASN A 378 -40.65 11.53 -43.77
C ASN A 378 -39.23 12.10 -43.93
N ARG A 379 -38.33 11.76 -43.00
CA ARG A 379 -36.88 11.97 -43.15
C ARG A 379 -36.23 10.76 -43.81
N LEU A 380 -35.32 11.00 -44.76
CA LEU A 380 -34.57 9.94 -45.42
C LEU A 380 -33.65 9.23 -44.43
N ILE A 381 -33.83 7.92 -44.24
CA ILE A 381 -33.00 7.10 -43.34
C ILE A 381 -32.03 6.19 -44.09
N TYR A 382 -32.41 5.75 -45.29
CA TYR A 382 -31.62 4.81 -46.09
C TYR A 382 -31.89 4.95 -47.58
N MET A 383 -30.87 4.71 -48.40
CA MET A 383 -30.92 4.63 -49.86
C MET A 383 -29.84 3.67 -50.32
N ASN A 384 -30.19 2.67 -51.13
CA ASN A 384 -29.23 1.72 -51.68
C ASN A 384 -28.49 2.32 -52.90
N GLU A 385 -27.39 1.69 -53.33
CA GLU A 385 -26.52 2.23 -54.39
C GLU A 385 -27.26 2.39 -55.74
N ALA A 386 -28.17 1.46 -56.06
CA ALA A 386 -29.00 1.57 -57.26
C ALA A 386 -29.89 2.83 -57.24
N ALA A 387 -30.44 3.19 -56.07
CA ALA A 387 -31.24 4.39 -55.89
C ALA A 387 -30.38 5.67 -55.89
N GLU A 388 -29.16 5.62 -55.32
CA GLU A 388 -28.19 6.72 -55.44
C GLU A 388 -27.92 7.06 -56.92
N ILE A 389 -27.63 6.05 -57.73
CA ILE A 389 -27.37 6.20 -59.18
C ILE A 389 -28.62 6.70 -59.92
N PHE A 390 -29.81 6.19 -59.58
CA PHE A 390 -31.03 6.56 -60.27
C PHE A 390 -31.50 7.99 -59.97
N PHE A 391 -31.39 8.41 -58.72
CA PHE A 391 -31.79 9.74 -58.27
C PHE A 391 -30.67 10.79 -58.37
N ASP A 392 -29.50 10.40 -58.90
CA ASP A 392 -28.32 11.25 -59.10
C ASP A 392 -27.92 11.99 -57.81
N THR A 393 -27.88 11.25 -56.70
CA THR A 393 -27.55 11.77 -55.37
C THR A 393 -26.93 10.68 -54.48
N ASN A 394 -26.44 11.03 -53.31
CA ASN A 394 -25.85 10.09 -52.35
C ASN A 394 -26.56 10.16 -51.00
N LEU A 395 -26.74 9.02 -50.34
CA LEU A 395 -27.34 8.92 -49.01
C LEU A 395 -26.66 9.86 -48.02
N LYS A 396 -25.33 9.92 -47.99
CA LYS A 396 -24.58 10.79 -47.06
C LYS A 396 -24.91 12.28 -47.20
N ALA A 397 -25.33 12.72 -48.39
CA ALA A 397 -25.67 14.12 -48.63
C ALA A 397 -27.10 14.48 -48.17
N GLU A 398 -28.02 13.51 -48.21
CA GLU A 398 -29.46 13.71 -48.00
C GLU A 398 -30.01 13.04 -46.74
N GLN A 399 -29.23 12.18 -46.05
CA GLN A 399 -29.64 11.43 -44.87
C GLN A 399 -30.08 12.38 -43.74
N GLY A 400 -31.19 12.04 -43.09
CA GLY A 400 -31.80 12.80 -41.99
C GLY A 400 -32.60 14.02 -42.43
N ARG A 401 -32.56 14.41 -43.71
CA ARG A 401 -33.35 15.53 -44.22
C ARG A 401 -34.80 15.15 -44.43
N ARG A 402 -35.71 16.07 -44.14
CA ARG A 402 -37.14 15.89 -44.46
C ARG A 402 -37.35 15.96 -45.96
N THR A 403 -38.40 15.32 -46.44
CA THR A 403 -38.77 15.27 -47.87
C THR A 403 -38.70 16.64 -48.57
N GLY A 404 -39.16 17.72 -47.94
CA GLY A 404 -39.13 19.08 -48.50
C GLY A 404 -37.75 19.77 -48.52
N GLU A 405 -36.73 19.20 -47.90
CA GLU A 405 -35.37 19.74 -47.74
C GLU A 405 -34.31 18.96 -48.55
N ILE A 406 -34.73 17.94 -49.28
CA ILE A 406 -33.86 17.13 -50.14
C ILE A 406 -33.41 17.96 -51.35
N ASN A 407 -32.10 17.98 -51.63
CA ASN A 407 -31.56 18.79 -52.73
C ASN A 407 -31.87 18.17 -54.09
N SER A 408 -31.82 16.85 -54.20
CA SER A 408 -32.17 16.14 -55.45
C SER A 408 -33.64 16.35 -55.79
N ARG A 409 -33.90 17.05 -56.90
CA ARG A 409 -35.27 17.32 -57.39
C ARG A 409 -36.02 16.03 -57.70
N THR A 410 -35.34 15.02 -58.24
CA THR A 410 -35.93 13.73 -58.63
C THR A 410 -36.30 12.91 -57.39
N LEU A 411 -35.40 12.82 -56.40
CA LEU A 411 -35.67 12.15 -55.12
C LEU A 411 -36.78 12.85 -54.34
N ARG A 412 -36.75 14.18 -54.29
CA ARG A 412 -37.78 14.99 -53.62
C ARG A 412 -39.15 14.78 -54.24
N SER A 413 -39.25 14.88 -55.57
CA SER A 413 -40.51 14.69 -56.30
C SER A 413 -41.08 13.29 -56.05
N PHE A 414 -40.21 12.27 -56.05
CA PHE A 414 -40.59 10.90 -55.73
C PHE A 414 -41.14 10.77 -54.30
N LEU A 415 -40.44 11.29 -53.29
CA LEU A 415 -40.87 11.20 -51.90
C LEU A 415 -42.13 12.01 -51.64
N GLU A 416 -42.32 13.17 -52.27
CA GLU A 416 -43.56 13.95 -52.18
C GLU A 416 -44.77 13.16 -52.74
N ILE A 417 -44.61 12.50 -53.90
CA ILE A 417 -45.63 11.62 -54.47
C ILE A 417 -45.88 10.43 -53.55
N ALA A 418 -44.82 9.79 -53.07
CA ALA A 418 -44.91 8.61 -52.21
C ALA A 418 -45.65 8.92 -50.91
N VAL A 419 -45.30 10.00 -50.21
CA VAL A 419 -45.97 10.45 -48.97
C VAL A 419 -47.46 10.73 -49.22
N SER A 420 -47.81 11.38 -50.33
CA SER A 420 -49.21 11.68 -50.66
C SER A 420 -50.07 10.43 -50.94
N GLN A 421 -49.45 9.33 -51.38
CA GLN A 421 -50.15 8.11 -51.79
C GLN A 421 -50.11 6.97 -50.74
N SER A 422 -49.25 7.07 -49.72
CA SER A 422 -48.91 6.00 -48.76
C SER A 422 -49.98 5.68 -47.70
N PHE A 423 -51.09 6.44 -47.60
CA PHE A 423 -52.06 6.30 -46.51
C PHE A 423 -53.17 5.26 -46.74
N ASP A 424 -53.25 4.61 -47.91
CA ASP A 424 -54.33 3.66 -48.21
C ASP A 424 -53.80 2.39 -48.91
N SER A 425 -53.81 1.26 -48.20
CA SER A 425 -53.65 -0.13 -48.67
C SER A 425 -52.29 -0.61 -49.21
N ASN A 426 -52.10 -1.93 -49.11
CA ASN A 426 -50.85 -2.66 -48.85
C ASN A 426 -49.87 -2.84 -50.02
N GLU A 427 -50.05 -2.17 -51.14
CA GLU A 427 -49.14 -2.17 -52.30
C GLU A 427 -49.67 -1.16 -53.31
N LYS A 428 -48.95 -0.05 -53.54
CA LYS A 428 -49.36 0.98 -54.50
C LYS A 428 -48.26 1.24 -55.50
N ARG A 429 -48.60 1.07 -56.78
CA ARG A 429 -47.73 1.28 -57.94
C ARG A 429 -47.53 2.77 -58.19
N ILE A 430 -46.36 3.30 -57.84
CA ILE A 430 -45.96 4.67 -58.20
C ILE A 430 -45.16 4.61 -59.49
N VAL A 431 -45.64 5.26 -60.55
CA VAL A 431 -44.93 5.38 -61.83
C VAL A 431 -44.34 6.78 -61.94
N LEU A 432 -43.01 6.87 -61.98
CA LEU A 432 -42.31 8.13 -62.26
C LEU A 432 -42.04 8.27 -63.76
N PRO A 433 -42.50 9.35 -64.42
CA PRO A 433 -42.03 9.69 -65.76
C PRO A 433 -40.64 10.32 -65.67
N ARG A 434 -39.66 9.81 -66.43
CA ARG A 434 -38.38 10.49 -66.62
C ARG A 434 -38.56 11.62 -67.65
N SER A 435 -37.81 12.71 -67.49
CA SER A 435 -37.88 13.91 -68.37
C SER A 435 -37.33 13.70 -69.77
N ASP A 436 -36.74 12.54 -70.06
CA ASP A 436 -36.05 12.26 -71.31
C ASP A 436 -36.71 11.02 -71.94
N ASP A 437 -37.02 11.14 -73.24
CA ASP A 437 -37.83 10.35 -74.19
C ASP A 437 -37.65 8.80 -74.21
N SER A 438 -37.44 8.19 -73.05
CA SER A 438 -37.35 6.76 -72.78
C SER A 438 -38.39 6.42 -71.73
N HIS A 439 -39.41 5.64 -72.11
CA HIS A 439 -40.46 5.16 -71.21
C HIS A 439 -39.93 4.11 -70.22
N LEU A 440 -38.96 4.47 -69.37
CA LEU A 440 -38.58 3.64 -68.22
C LEU A 440 -39.59 3.90 -67.10
N SER A 441 -40.67 3.14 -67.11
CA SER A 441 -41.57 3.09 -65.96
C SER A 441 -40.92 2.26 -64.85
N ILE A 442 -40.69 2.88 -63.69
CA ILE A 442 -40.31 2.15 -62.48
C ILE A 442 -41.54 2.02 -61.63
N GLU A 443 -41.76 0.82 -61.12
CA GLU A 443 -42.83 0.51 -60.19
C GLU A 443 -42.25 0.46 -58.78
N PHE A 444 -42.66 1.40 -57.93
CA PHE A 444 -42.37 1.34 -56.51
C PHE A 444 -43.51 0.69 -55.75
N THR A 445 -43.17 -0.19 -54.81
CA THR A 445 -44.04 -0.71 -53.76
C THR A 445 -43.60 -0.14 -52.42
N SER A 446 -44.53 0.39 -51.63
CA SER A 446 -44.26 0.87 -50.27
C SER A 446 -44.71 -0.15 -49.22
N LYS A 447 -43.95 -0.25 -48.12
CA LYS A 447 -44.31 -1.06 -46.96
C LYS A 447 -43.93 -0.37 -45.67
N ILE A 448 -44.83 -0.37 -44.69
CA ILE A 448 -44.54 0.14 -43.35
C ILE A 448 -43.67 -0.88 -42.60
N VAL A 449 -42.54 -0.43 -42.09
CA VAL A 449 -41.62 -1.22 -41.27
C VAL A 449 -42.04 -1.08 -39.80
N ARG A 450 -42.25 -2.23 -39.15
CA ARG A 450 -42.63 -2.31 -37.73
C ARG A 450 -41.54 -2.98 -36.93
N ASP A 451 -41.15 -2.38 -35.82
CA ASP A 451 -40.33 -2.99 -34.77
C ASP A 451 -41.21 -3.20 -33.54
N SER A 452 -41.37 -4.46 -33.12
CA SER A 452 -42.10 -4.80 -31.89
C SER A 452 -43.50 -4.14 -31.79
N ASN A 453 -44.25 -4.15 -32.89
CA ASN A 453 -45.56 -3.48 -33.09
C ASN A 453 -45.57 -1.95 -33.17
N LYS A 454 -44.42 -1.27 -33.11
CA LYS A 454 -44.30 0.17 -33.35
C LYS A 454 -43.89 0.43 -34.79
N GLU A 455 -44.60 1.34 -35.47
CA GLU A 455 -44.23 1.77 -36.83
C GLU A 455 -42.98 2.66 -36.76
N VAL A 456 -41.92 2.26 -37.44
CA VAL A 456 -40.59 2.91 -37.36
C VAL A 456 -40.31 3.74 -38.62
N GLY A 457 -40.89 3.35 -39.75
CA GLY A 457 -40.69 4.04 -41.01
C GLY A 457 -41.38 3.34 -42.17
N ILE A 458 -41.14 3.85 -43.38
CA ILE A 458 -41.68 3.32 -44.64
C ILE A 458 -40.51 2.96 -45.54
N ILE A 459 -40.50 1.75 -46.08
CA ILE A 459 -39.55 1.32 -47.12
C ILE A 459 -40.25 1.33 -48.48
N PHE A 460 -39.57 1.87 -49.49
CA PHE A 460 -39.98 1.93 -50.89
C PHE A 460 -39.03 1.06 -51.71
N LEU A 461 -39.55 0.05 -52.38
CA LEU A 461 -38.81 -0.85 -53.26
C LEU A 461 -39.28 -0.63 -54.71
N GLY A 462 -38.39 -0.16 -55.57
CA GLY A 462 -38.63 0.18 -56.96
C GLY A 462 -38.03 -0.83 -57.91
N ARG A 463 -38.85 -1.47 -58.73
CA ARG A 463 -38.40 -2.38 -59.79
C ARG A 463 -38.50 -1.71 -61.15
N ARG A 464 -37.47 -1.86 -61.99
CA ARG A 464 -37.53 -1.41 -63.39
C ARG A 464 -38.48 -2.33 -64.17
N LEU A 465 -39.48 -1.75 -64.82
CA LEU A 465 -40.28 -2.47 -65.81
C LEU A 465 -39.55 -2.35 -67.15
N SER A 466 -39.28 -3.50 -67.75
CA SER A 466 -38.60 -3.65 -69.05
C SER A 466 -39.39 -3.06 -70.20
#